data_AF-A0A3D3X5Q0-F1
#
_entry.id   AF-A0A3D3X5Q0-F1
#
_cell.length_a   1.000
_cell.length_b   1.000
_cell.length_c   1.000
_cell.angle_alpha   90.00
_cell.angle_beta   90.00
_cell.angle_gamma   90.00
#
_symmetry.space_group_name_H-M   'P 1'
#
loop_
_entity.id
_entity.type
_entity.pdbx_description
1 polymer ?
#
loop_
_entity_poly.entity_id
_entity_poly.type
_entity_poly.pdbx_seq_one_letter_code
_entity_poly.pdbx_strand_id
1 'polypeptide(L)'
;GGHRVLTLSDLELERIQGIVEGFGVPFEMDVVGVCVQDHGVAPKGVSRLDYRHNHFCPVLDQSPRPDALLYRGDEVPLDMNRLCTLRDSALKLPSSSVYIMDSGMAAILGATLDARVRACGPAIVLDVATSHTVAACFEGDELCSFVEYHTKDIRTERMDSLLKELADGQIQHQQILAEGGHGAYTRRALGFDSIEIILSTGPRRSMLAGSSHPIQLGAPLGDNMMTGTVGLLEAIRRREGWSEIPYD
;
A
#
# COMPACT_ATOMS: atom_id res chain seq x y z
N GLY A 1 -28.91 -23.71 -26.32
CA GLY A 1 -28.64 -22.46 -25.56
C GLY A 1 -27.16 -22.17 -25.68
N GLY A 2 -26.79 -21.01 -26.19
CA GLY A 2 -25.37 -20.63 -26.30
C GLY A 2 -24.89 -20.02 -24.99
N HIS A 3 -23.73 -20.46 -24.51
CA HIS A 3 -23.02 -19.78 -23.43
C HIS A 3 -21.87 -18.98 -24.06
N ARG A 4 -21.61 -17.77 -23.53
CA ARG A 4 -20.40 -17.00 -23.81
C ARG A 4 -19.50 -17.09 -22.58
N VAL A 5 -18.22 -17.38 -22.81
CA VAL A 5 -17.20 -17.33 -21.77
C VAL A 5 -16.73 -15.88 -21.65
N LEU A 6 -16.75 -15.35 -20.43
CA LEU A 6 -16.15 -14.08 -20.07
C LEU A 6 -14.95 -14.37 -19.17
N THR A 7 -13.77 -13.89 -19.57
CA THR A 7 -12.55 -13.98 -18.76
C THR A 7 -12.27 -12.62 -18.16
N LEU A 8 -12.14 -12.57 -16.83
CA LEU A 8 -11.74 -11.38 -16.08
C LEU A 8 -10.30 -11.59 -15.60
N SER A 9 -9.48 -10.53 -15.65
CA SER A 9 -8.08 -10.57 -15.23
C SER A 9 -7.71 -9.23 -14.60
N ASP A 10 -6.84 -9.26 -13.58
CA ASP A 10 -6.23 -8.04 -13.03
C ASP A 10 -5.18 -7.44 -14.00
N LEU A 11 -4.64 -8.24 -14.94
CA LEU A 11 -3.67 -7.80 -15.96
C LEU A 11 -4.16 -8.11 -17.38
N GLU A 12 -4.29 -7.08 -18.21
CA GLU A 12 -4.59 -7.20 -19.65
C GLU A 12 -3.29 -7.17 -20.47
N LEU A 13 -2.59 -8.31 -20.53
CA LEU A 13 -1.21 -8.41 -21.06
C LEU A 13 -1.07 -7.87 -22.50
N GLU A 14 -2.00 -8.20 -23.39
CA GLU A 14 -1.99 -7.71 -24.78
C GLU A 14 -2.10 -6.17 -24.85
N ARG A 15 -2.93 -5.58 -23.98
CA ARG A 15 -3.07 -4.12 -23.92
C ARG A 15 -1.81 -3.47 -23.35
N ILE A 16 -1.24 -4.06 -22.30
CA ILE A 16 0.01 -3.56 -21.70
C ILE A 16 1.15 -3.63 -22.72
N GLN A 17 1.27 -4.74 -23.45
CA GLN A 17 2.24 -4.90 -24.53
C GLN A 17 2.08 -3.83 -25.60
N GLY A 18 0.85 -3.63 -26.11
CA GLY A 18 0.59 -2.61 -27.12
C GLY A 18 0.90 -1.18 -26.66
N ILE A 19 0.72 -0.87 -25.37
CA ILE A 19 1.11 0.44 -24.79
C ILE A 19 2.64 0.59 -24.78
N VAL A 20 3.37 -0.41 -24.26
CA VAL A 20 4.83 -0.36 -24.13
C VAL A 20 5.51 -0.28 -25.50
N GLU A 21 5.12 -1.16 -26.43
CA GLU A 21 5.65 -1.15 -27.79
C GLU A 21 5.24 0.12 -28.55
N GLY A 22 4.07 0.68 -28.24
CA GLY A 22 3.60 1.97 -28.77
C GLY A 22 4.49 3.16 -28.38
N PHE A 23 5.22 3.07 -27.26
CA PHE A 23 6.26 4.05 -26.90
C PHE A 23 7.59 3.85 -27.64
N GLY A 24 7.70 2.82 -28.49
CA GLY A 24 8.93 2.48 -29.22
C GLY A 24 9.96 1.74 -28.38
N VAL A 25 9.55 1.15 -27.25
CA VAL A 25 10.41 0.38 -26.34
C VAL A 25 10.08 -1.11 -26.48
N PRO A 26 11.08 -2.02 -26.49
CA PRO A 26 10.82 -3.46 -26.49
C PRO A 26 9.96 -3.90 -25.31
N PHE A 27 9.07 -4.86 -25.53
CA PHE A 27 8.30 -5.48 -24.46
C PHE A 27 9.11 -6.56 -23.73
N GLU A 28 10.18 -6.13 -23.08
CA GLU A 28 11.09 -6.96 -22.28
C GLU A 28 11.40 -6.21 -20.99
N MET A 29 11.39 -6.91 -19.85
CA MET A 29 11.65 -6.29 -18.55
C MET A 29 12.63 -7.14 -17.76
N ASP A 30 13.59 -6.53 -17.07
CA ASP A 30 14.44 -7.29 -16.15
C ASP A 30 13.60 -7.82 -14.98
N VAL A 31 12.76 -6.96 -14.41
CA VAL A 31 11.92 -7.24 -13.25
C VAL A 31 10.52 -6.66 -13.44
N VAL A 32 9.51 -7.38 -12.96
CA VAL A 32 8.12 -6.91 -12.92
C VAL A 32 7.63 -6.86 -11.48
N GLY A 33 7.05 -5.72 -11.08
CA GLY A 33 6.30 -5.58 -9.84
C GLY A 33 4.82 -5.36 -10.13
N VAL A 34 3.95 -6.10 -9.45
CA VAL A 34 2.50 -5.84 -9.46
C VAL A 34 1.94 -5.87 -8.03
N CYS A 35 0.94 -5.03 -7.74
CA CYS A 35 0.32 -5.00 -6.41
C CYS A 35 -1.19 -5.01 -6.49
N VAL A 36 -1.82 -5.63 -5.49
CA VAL A 36 -3.26 -5.65 -5.33
C VAL A 36 -3.62 -5.93 -3.89
N GLN A 37 -4.76 -5.42 -3.43
CA GLN A 37 -5.30 -5.77 -2.13
C GLN A 37 -5.96 -7.15 -2.16
N ASP A 38 -5.60 -8.00 -1.20
CA ASP A 38 -6.18 -9.32 -0.98
C ASP A 38 -6.46 -9.53 0.51
N HIS A 39 -7.65 -10.04 0.82
CA HIS A 39 -8.01 -10.40 2.19
C HIS A 39 -7.73 -11.88 2.52
N GLY A 40 -7.34 -12.67 1.52
CA GLY A 40 -7.11 -14.10 1.64
C GLY A 40 -8.38 -14.93 1.83
N VAL A 41 -8.16 -16.23 2.00
CA VAL A 41 -9.20 -17.24 2.23
C VAL A 41 -9.26 -17.57 3.72
N ALA A 42 -10.03 -16.78 4.46
CA ALA A 42 -10.19 -16.99 5.89
C ALA A 42 -10.80 -18.38 6.20
N PRO A 43 -10.25 -19.12 7.18
CA PRO A 43 -10.85 -20.35 7.66
C PRO A 43 -12.21 -20.08 8.32
N LYS A 44 -13.02 -21.12 8.47
CA LYS A 44 -14.37 -21.00 9.05
C LYS A 44 -14.29 -20.38 10.45
N GLY A 45 -15.05 -19.31 10.66
CA GLY A 45 -15.13 -18.61 11.95
C GLY A 45 -14.18 -17.42 12.10
N VAL A 46 -13.30 -17.18 11.12
CA VAL A 46 -12.42 -15.99 11.07
C VAL A 46 -12.94 -15.04 10.00
N SER A 47 -13.03 -13.74 10.30
CA SER A 47 -13.41 -12.75 9.29
C SER A 47 -12.27 -12.56 8.29
N ARG A 48 -12.59 -12.15 7.06
CA ARG A 48 -11.55 -11.87 6.04
C ARG A 48 -10.64 -10.70 6.44
N LEU A 49 -11.15 -9.76 7.24
CA LEU A 49 -10.38 -8.61 7.72
C LEU A 49 -9.40 -9.03 8.82
N ASP A 50 -9.85 -9.81 9.81
CA ASP A 50 -8.97 -10.41 10.82
C ASP A 50 -7.93 -11.31 10.15
N TYR A 51 -8.31 -12.03 9.09
CA TYR A 51 -7.39 -12.93 8.38
C TYR A 51 -6.20 -12.19 7.77
N ARG A 52 -6.47 -11.16 6.95
CA ARG A 52 -5.41 -10.31 6.37
C ARG A 52 -4.56 -9.65 7.45
N HIS A 53 -5.19 -9.15 8.51
CA HIS A 53 -4.48 -8.55 9.63
C HIS A 53 -3.51 -9.53 10.30
N ASN A 54 -3.97 -10.76 10.56
CA ASN A 54 -3.14 -11.82 11.17
C ASN A 54 -2.00 -12.30 10.26
N HIS A 55 -2.10 -12.09 8.94
CA HIS A 55 -0.99 -12.30 8.01
C HIS A 55 0.07 -11.21 8.12
N PHE A 56 -0.35 -9.96 8.31
CA PHE A 56 0.57 -8.81 8.35
C PHE A 56 1.32 -8.71 9.67
N CYS A 57 0.64 -8.88 10.81
CA CYS A 57 1.23 -8.61 12.12
C CYS A 57 2.53 -9.40 12.39
N PRO A 58 2.62 -10.73 12.20
CA PRO A 58 3.84 -11.46 12.50
C PRO A 58 5.04 -11.02 11.65
N VAL A 59 4.79 -10.60 10.40
CA VAL A 59 5.82 -10.10 9.47
C VAL A 59 6.29 -8.72 9.91
N LEU A 60 5.36 -7.82 10.20
CA LEU A 60 5.66 -6.44 10.60
C LEU A 60 6.25 -6.35 12.01
N ASP A 61 5.89 -7.26 12.92
CA ASP A 61 6.49 -7.32 14.26
C ASP A 61 7.98 -7.71 14.20
N GLN A 62 8.35 -8.55 13.23
CA GLN A 62 9.74 -8.96 13.00
C GLN A 62 10.54 -7.95 12.18
N SER A 63 9.92 -7.38 11.15
CA SER A 63 10.51 -6.39 10.25
C SER A 63 9.49 -5.27 10.02
N PRO A 64 9.52 -4.18 10.81
CA PRO A 64 8.49 -3.15 10.84
C PRO A 64 8.61 -2.20 9.66
N ARG A 65 8.56 -2.72 8.44
CA ARG A 65 8.60 -1.94 7.21
C ARG A 65 7.62 -2.53 6.19
N PRO A 66 6.91 -1.70 5.40
CA PRO A 66 5.92 -2.22 4.45
C PRO A 66 6.53 -3.18 3.41
N ASP A 67 7.79 -2.95 2.98
CA ASP A 67 8.52 -3.81 2.04
C ASP A 67 8.78 -5.23 2.57
N ALA A 68 8.61 -5.48 3.87
CA ALA A 68 8.62 -6.84 4.42
C ALA A 68 7.46 -7.71 3.90
N LEU A 69 6.40 -7.09 3.37
CA LEU A 69 5.25 -7.75 2.75
C LEU A 69 5.36 -7.82 1.22
N LEU A 70 6.56 -7.64 0.67
CA LEU A 70 6.89 -7.93 -0.73
C LEU A 70 7.22 -9.42 -0.88
N TYR A 71 6.56 -10.09 -1.82
CA TYR A 71 6.80 -11.49 -2.14
C TYR A 71 7.43 -11.60 -3.52
N ARG A 72 8.51 -12.38 -3.67
CA ARG A 72 8.83 -12.94 -4.98
C ARG A 72 7.69 -13.88 -5.39
N GLY A 73 7.48 -14.11 -6.69
CA GLY A 73 6.34 -14.90 -7.17
C GLY A 73 6.18 -16.27 -6.49
N ASP A 74 7.27 -16.98 -6.23
CA ASP A 74 7.28 -18.27 -5.53
C ASP A 74 7.13 -18.19 -3.99
N GLU A 75 7.12 -16.98 -3.42
CA GLU A 75 6.96 -16.70 -1.99
C GLU A 75 5.53 -16.27 -1.63
N VAL A 76 4.65 -16.08 -2.61
CA VAL A 76 3.27 -15.62 -2.38
C VAL A 76 2.49 -16.67 -1.55
N PRO A 77 1.90 -16.29 -0.41
CA PRO A 77 1.10 -17.21 0.40
C PRO A 77 -0.08 -17.81 -0.38
N LEU A 78 -0.21 -19.13 -0.36
CA LEU A 78 -1.20 -19.87 -1.18
C LEU A 78 -2.66 -19.60 -0.80
N ASP A 79 -2.88 -19.08 0.40
CA ASP A 79 -4.17 -18.66 0.91
C ASP A 79 -4.55 -17.22 0.53
N MET A 80 -3.66 -16.49 -0.15
CA MET A 80 -3.92 -15.20 -0.78
C MET A 80 -4.31 -15.40 -2.25
N ASN A 81 -5.55 -15.82 -2.49
CA ASN A 81 -6.04 -16.23 -3.80
C ASN A 81 -5.89 -15.15 -4.90
N ARG A 82 -6.16 -13.88 -4.57
CA ARG A 82 -6.05 -12.78 -5.54
C ARG A 82 -4.59 -12.45 -5.82
N LEU A 83 -3.73 -12.46 -4.80
CA LEU A 83 -2.28 -12.34 -5.03
C LEU A 83 -1.75 -13.50 -5.88
N CYS A 84 -2.19 -14.73 -5.63
CA CYS A 84 -1.85 -15.90 -6.45
C CYS A 84 -2.33 -15.75 -7.90
N THR A 85 -3.57 -15.29 -8.11
CA THR A 85 -4.12 -15.06 -9.45
C THR A 85 -3.37 -13.97 -10.20
N LEU A 86 -3.02 -12.89 -9.50
CA LEU A 86 -2.22 -11.79 -10.04
C LEU A 86 -0.81 -12.28 -10.40
N ARG A 87 -0.17 -13.05 -9.52
CA ARG A 87 1.12 -13.71 -9.76
C ARG A 87 1.07 -14.56 -11.02
N ASP A 88 0.11 -15.46 -11.13
CA ASP A 88 0.02 -16.39 -12.26
C ASP A 88 -0.18 -15.66 -13.59
N SER A 89 -0.80 -14.48 -13.57
CA SER A 89 -0.90 -13.60 -14.72
C SER A 89 0.40 -12.86 -15.00
N ALA A 90 1.07 -12.34 -13.96
CA ALA A 90 2.32 -11.60 -14.07
C ALA A 90 3.50 -12.48 -14.52
N LEU A 91 3.53 -13.77 -14.14
CA LEU A 91 4.56 -14.74 -14.57
C LEU A 91 4.56 -15.02 -16.09
N LYS A 92 3.52 -14.57 -16.81
CA LYS A 92 3.46 -14.66 -18.27
C LYS A 92 4.18 -13.49 -18.96
N LEU A 93 4.57 -12.46 -18.20
CA LEU A 93 5.35 -11.34 -18.74
C LEU A 93 6.80 -11.77 -18.97
N PRO A 94 7.44 -11.24 -20.03
CA PRO A 94 8.84 -11.56 -20.36
C PRO A 94 9.78 -10.87 -19.36
N SER A 95 9.96 -11.50 -18.20
CA SER A 95 10.81 -10.99 -17.13
C SER A 95 11.57 -12.07 -16.38
N SER A 96 12.71 -11.70 -15.80
CA SER A 96 13.53 -12.64 -15.03
C SER A 96 12.98 -12.90 -13.62
N SER A 97 12.27 -11.91 -13.06
CA SER A 97 11.69 -11.96 -11.72
C SER A 97 10.38 -11.19 -11.64
N VAL A 98 9.44 -11.75 -10.89
CA VAL A 98 8.12 -11.15 -10.62
C VAL A 98 7.96 -10.97 -9.12
N TYR A 99 7.52 -9.78 -8.73
CA TYR A 99 7.24 -9.38 -7.36
C TYR A 99 5.79 -8.98 -7.17
N ILE A 100 5.21 -9.41 -6.05
CA ILE A 100 3.81 -9.23 -5.68
C ILE A 100 3.73 -8.56 -4.32
N MET A 101 2.87 -7.56 -4.16
CA MET A 101 2.70 -6.83 -2.90
C MET A 101 1.24 -6.45 -2.65
N ASP A 102 0.91 -6.22 -1.38
CA ASP A 102 -0.32 -5.52 -1.03
C ASP A 102 -0.28 -4.05 -1.49
N SER A 103 -1.33 -3.59 -2.15
CA SER A 103 -1.35 -2.24 -2.72
C SER A 103 -1.38 -1.12 -1.67
N GLY A 104 -1.99 -1.35 -0.50
CA GLY A 104 -2.01 -0.37 0.58
C GLY A 104 -0.62 -0.18 1.19
N MET A 105 0.10 -1.30 1.38
CA MET A 105 1.49 -1.30 1.86
C MET A 105 2.44 -0.63 0.86
N ALA A 106 2.25 -0.91 -0.44
CA ALA A 106 2.99 -0.22 -1.49
C ALA A 106 2.71 1.30 -1.47
N ALA A 107 1.46 1.72 -1.28
CA ALA A 107 1.11 3.13 -1.27
C ALA A 107 1.72 3.90 -0.08
N ILE A 108 1.64 3.37 1.14
CA ILE A 108 2.22 4.07 2.30
C ILE A 108 3.75 4.11 2.22
N LEU A 109 4.41 3.07 1.67
CA LEU A 109 5.85 3.11 1.40
C LEU A 109 6.20 4.15 0.34
N GLY A 110 5.42 4.24 -0.73
CA GLY A 110 5.66 5.24 -1.76
C GLY A 110 5.50 6.66 -1.24
N ALA A 111 4.54 6.89 -0.33
CA ALA A 111 4.33 8.19 0.28
C ALA A 111 5.51 8.65 1.15
N THR A 112 6.27 7.72 1.76
CA THR A 112 7.49 8.09 2.51
C THR A 112 8.63 8.57 1.61
N LEU A 113 8.56 8.34 0.30
CA LEU A 113 9.56 8.81 -0.66
C LEU A 113 9.38 10.28 -1.09
N ASP A 114 8.33 10.98 -0.63
CA ASP A 114 8.27 12.43 -0.81
C ASP A 114 9.47 13.08 -0.08
N ALA A 115 10.18 13.98 -0.77
CA ALA A 115 11.41 14.57 -0.25
C ALA A 115 11.24 15.26 1.11
N ARG A 116 10.04 15.79 1.39
CA ARG A 116 9.73 16.41 2.69
C ARG A 116 9.56 15.38 3.80
N VAL A 117 9.02 14.20 3.50
CA VAL A 117 8.93 13.09 4.47
C VAL A 117 10.33 12.53 4.74
N ARG A 118 11.15 12.33 3.69
CA ARG A 118 12.54 11.88 3.85
C ARG A 118 13.42 12.83 4.66
N ALA A 119 13.09 14.12 4.68
CA ALA A 119 13.81 15.15 5.42
C ALA A 119 13.39 15.27 6.89
N CYS A 120 12.36 14.54 7.31
CA CYS A 120 11.77 14.57 8.65
C CYS A 120 12.04 13.27 9.41
N GLY A 121 11.93 13.32 10.75
CA GLY A 121 11.96 12.15 11.61
C GLY A 121 10.60 11.45 11.69
N PRO A 122 9.80 11.69 12.75
CA PRO A 122 8.44 11.18 12.85
C PRO A 122 7.48 11.80 11.83
N ALA A 123 6.78 10.97 11.05
CA ALA A 123 5.87 11.41 10.00
C ALA A 123 4.58 10.59 9.99
N ILE A 124 3.48 11.21 9.56
CA ILE A 124 2.28 10.50 9.14
C ILE A 124 2.12 10.64 7.63
N VAL A 125 1.90 9.53 6.95
CA VAL A 125 1.55 9.51 5.52
C VAL A 125 0.16 8.93 5.33
N LEU A 126 -0.57 9.45 4.35
CA LEU A 126 -1.88 8.96 3.95
C LEU A 126 -1.91 8.73 2.45
N ASP A 127 -2.40 7.56 2.02
CA ASP A 127 -2.90 7.38 0.66
C ASP A 127 -4.42 7.38 0.66
N VAL A 128 -5.00 8.45 0.10
CA VAL A 128 -6.45 8.62 -0.01
C VAL A 128 -6.88 8.18 -1.41
N ALA A 129 -6.97 6.87 -1.63
CA ALA A 129 -7.29 6.29 -2.92
C ALA A 129 -8.79 6.30 -3.22
N THR A 130 -9.18 5.78 -4.38
CA THR A 130 -10.60 5.71 -4.79
C THR A 130 -11.39 4.72 -3.93
N SER A 131 -10.80 3.59 -3.58
CA SER A 131 -11.48 2.48 -2.88
C SER A 131 -11.16 2.45 -1.38
N HIS A 132 -9.88 2.58 -1.02
CA HIS A 132 -9.42 2.56 0.36
C HIS A 132 -8.61 3.79 0.69
N THR A 133 -8.66 4.19 1.95
CA THR A 133 -7.76 5.18 2.54
C THR A 133 -6.90 4.45 3.56
N VAL A 134 -5.58 4.57 3.42
CA VAL A 134 -4.61 4.04 4.39
C VAL A 134 -3.88 5.22 5.00
N ALA A 135 -3.80 5.28 6.33
CA ALA A 135 -2.96 6.24 7.05
C ALA A 135 -1.94 5.46 7.90
N ALA A 136 -0.69 5.90 7.89
CA ALA A 136 0.40 5.21 8.55
C ALA A 136 1.38 6.19 9.20
N CYS A 137 1.88 5.82 10.38
CA CYS A 137 2.84 6.58 11.15
C CYS A 137 4.22 5.93 11.05
N PHE A 138 5.26 6.71 10.79
CA PHE A 138 6.63 6.27 10.56
C PHE A 138 7.62 7.04 11.44
N GLU A 139 8.70 6.37 11.84
CA GLU A 139 9.94 7.02 12.30
C GLU A 139 11.08 6.52 11.43
N GLY A 140 11.60 7.38 10.55
CA GLY A 140 12.49 6.95 9.47
C GLY A 140 11.80 5.91 8.58
N ASP A 141 12.44 4.74 8.43
CA ASP A 141 11.88 3.62 7.65
C ASP A 141 10.93 2.71 8.45
N GLU A 142 10.82 2.88 9.77
CA GLU A 142 10.01 2.00 10.62
C GLU A 142 8.54 2.41 10.65
N LEU A 143 7.68 1.50 10.19
CA LEU A 143 6.24 1.55 10.35
C LEU A 143 5.87 1.35 11.83
N CYS A 144 5.36 2.40 12.46
CA CYS A 144 4.96 2.40 13.87
C CYS A 144 3.50 1.99 14.06
N SER A 145 2.63 2.42 13.16
CA SER A 145 1.21 2.07 13.15
C SER A 145 0.60 2.33 11.77
N PHE A 146 -0.50 1.65 11.44
CA PHE A 146 -1.35 2.01 10.30
C PHE A 146 -2.83 1.71 10.58
N VAL A 147 -3.71 2.36 9.83
CA VAL A 147 -5.15 2.10 9.81
C VAL A 147 -5.68 2.17 8.38
N GLU A 148 -6.65 1.33 8.07
CA GLU A 148 -7.29 1.28 6.75
C GLU A 148 -8.81 1.36 6.86
N TYR A 149 -9.42 2.14 5.97
CA TYR A 149 -10.87 2.24 5.77
C TYR A 149 -11.21 2.19 4.29
N HIS A 150 -12.46 1.85 3.94
CA HIS A 150 -12.96 2.24 2.63
C HIS A 150 -13.03 3.77 2.54
N THR A 151 -12.57 4.35 1.43
CA THR A 151 -12.57 5.81 1.23
C THR A 151 -13.96 6.42 1.37
N LYS A 152 -15.00 5.71 0.91
CA LYS A 152 -16.40 6.17 0.99
C LYS A 152 -16.97 6.20 2.41
N ASP A 153 -16.38 5.44 3.33
CA ASP A 153 -16.90 5.23 4.68
C ASP A 153 -16.19 6.11 5.71
N ILE A 154 -15.13 6.83 5.31
CA ILE A 154 -14.40 7.76 6.17
C ILE A 154 -14.72 9.22 5.82
N ARG A 155 -14.77 10.07 6.85
CA ARG A 155 -14.97 11.54 6.73
C ARG A 155 -13.81 12.28 7.37
N THR A 156 -13.65 13.54 7.00
CA THR A 156 -12.55 14.41 7.42
C THR A 156 -12.44 14.50 8.94
N GLU A 157 -13.57 14.64 9.65
CA GLU A 157 -13.59 14.76 11.10
C GLU A 157 -13.12 13.48 11.80
N ARG A 158 -13.51 12.30 11.27
CA ARG A 158 -13.01 11.03 11.80
C ARG A 158 -11.54 10.84 11.46
N MET A 159 -11.11 11.24 10.27
CA MET A 159 -9.70 11.19 9.88
C MET A 159 -8.85 12.04 10.83
N ASP A 160 -9.29 13.23 11.21
CA ASP A 160 -8.55 14.08 12.14
C ASP A 160 -8.33 13.41 13.50
N SER A 161 -9.36 12.77 14.05
CA SER A 161 -9.22 11.99 15.30
C SER A 161 -8.33 10.77 15.09
N LEU A 162 -8.48 10.05 13.97
CA LEU A 162 -7.67 8.88 13.64
C LEU A 162 -6.18 9.21 13.54
N LEU A 163 -5.81 10.34 12.93
CA LEU A 163 -4.39 10.73 12.80
C LEU A 163 -3.73 10.92 14.17
N LYS A 164 -4.48 11.48 15.12
CA LYS A 164 -4.03 11.60 16.50
C LYS A 164 -3.94 10.25 17.21
N GLU A 165 -5.03 9.48 17.16
CA GLU A 165 -5.08 8.12 17.76
C GLU A 165 -3.96 7.22 17.21
N LEU A 166 -3.66 7.34 15.91
CA LEU A 166 -2.63 6.58 15.21
C LEU A 166 -1.24 6.87 15.76
N ALA A 167 -0.89 8.15 15.91
CA ALA A 167 0.41 8.57 16.44
C ALA A 167 0.54 8.29 17.94
N ASP A 168 -0.54 8.48 18.71
CA ASP A 168 -0.59 8.21 20.15
C ASP A 168 -0.69 6.71 20.48
N GLY A 169 -0.77 5.83 19.46
CA GLY A 169 -0.87 4.38 19.62
C GLY A 169 -2.17 3.92 20.28
N GLN A 170 -3.25 4.69 20.13
CA GLN A 170 -4.56 4.43 20.73
C GLN A 170 -5.52 3.68 19.79
N ILE A 171 -5.10 3.39 18.56
CA ILE A 171 -5.92 2.61 17.62
C ILE A 171 -5.89 1.13 17.98
N GLN A 172 -7.08 0.54 18.08
CA GLN A 172 -7.29 -0.88 18.29
C GLN A 172 -7.97 -1.52 17.08
N HIS A 173 -7.40 -2.63 16.57
CA HIS A 173 -7.93 -3.36 15.41
C HIS A 173 -9.43 -3.62 15.51
N GLN A 174 -9.90 -4.15 16.65
CA GLN A 174 -11.30 -4.53 16.82
C GLN A 174 -12.27 -3.35 16.87
N GLN A 175 -11.82 -2.20 17.38
CA GLN A 175 -12.61 -0.97 17.31
C GLN A 175 -12.78 -0.52 15.86
N ILE A 176 -11.70 -0.53 15.08
CA ILE A 176 -11.74 -0.14 13.66
C ILE A 176 -12.66 -1.05 12.86
N LEU A 177 -12.62 -2.36 13.11
CA LEU A 177 -13.56 -3.30 12.47
C LEU A 177 -15.02 -3.02 12.86
N ALA A 178 -15.30 -2.72 14.13
CA ALA A 178 -16.65 -2.40 14.60
C ALA A 178 -17.20 -1.10 13.98
N GLU A 179 -16.32 -0.17 13.60
CA GLU A 179 -16.65 1.06 12.87
C GLU A 179 -16.82 0.83 11.34
N GLY A 180 -16.61 -0.39 10.84
CA GLY A 180 -16.67 -0.71 9.41
C GLY A 180 -15.36 -0.47 8.65
N GLY A 181 -14.26 -0.21 9.36
CA GLY A 181 -12.92 -0.13 8.80
C GLY A 181 -12.33 -1.51 8.47
N HIS A 182 -11.13 -1.51 7.88
CA HIS A 182 -10.44 -2.72 7.39
C HIS A 182 -9.40 -3.26 8.35
N GLY A 183 -9.18 -2.53 9.46
CA GLY A 183 -8.29 -2.91 10.53
C GLY A 183 -7.20 -1.88 10.75
N ALA A 184 -6.38 -2.16 11.75
CA ALA A 184 -5.28 -1.31 12.15
C ALA A 184 -4.20 -2.15 12.81
N TYR A 185 -2.98 -1.64 12.77
CA TYR A 185 -1.80 -2.21 13.39
C TYR A 185 -1.13 -1.13 14.23
N THR A 186 -0.71 -1.48 15.44
CA THR A 186 0.02 -0.57 16.33
C THR A 186 1.17 -1.34 16.95
N ARG A 187 2.40 -0.93 16.64
CA ARG A 187 3.64 -1.47 17.24
C ARG A 187 4.20 -0.52 18.29
N ARG A 188 4.18 0.78 17.98
CA ARG A 188 4.80 1.82 18.82
C ARG A 188 4.03 3.12 18.70
N ALA A 189 3.84 3.79 19.83
CA ALA A 189 3.33 5.16 19.88
C ALA A 189 4.51 6.14 19.76
N LEU A 190 4.40 7.10 18.85
CA LEU A 190 5.35 8.21 18.70
C LEU A 190 4.87 9.45 19.49
N GLY A 191 3.55 9.59 19.65
CA GLY A 191 2.90 10.77 20.21
C GLY A 191 2.66 11.81 19.13
N PHE A 192 1.43 12.29 19.01
CA PHE A 192 1.03 13.21 17.94
C PHE A 192 1.84 14.52 17.94
N ASP A 193 2.22 15.02 19.11
CA ASP A 193 3.02 16.24 19.26
C ASP A 193 4.46 16.10 18.72
N SER A 194 4.93 14.87 18.46
CA SER A 194 6.25 14.60 17.86
C SER A 194 6.23 14.59 16.33
N ILE A 195 5.04 14.55 15.72
CA ILE A 195 4.89 14.40 14.27
C ILE A 195 5.33 15.69 13.57
N GLU A 196 6.37 15.57 12.74
CA GLU A 196 6.96 16.71 12.03
C GLU A 196 6.21 17.03 10.73
N ILE A 197 5.59 16.02 10.11
CA ILE A 197 4.84 16.17 8.87
C ILE A 197 3.66 15.21 8.77
N ILE A 198 2.55 15.70 8.23
CA ILE A 198 1.42 14.89 7.77
C ILE A 198 1.29 15.09 6.27
N LEU A 199 1.48 14.04 5.49
CA LEU A 199 1.51 14.10 4.03
C LEU A 199 0.43 13.21 3.41
N SER A 200 -0.35 13.74 2.47
CA SER A 200 -1.41 13.01 1.78
C SER A 200 -1.18 12.88 0.28
N THR A 201 -1.24 11.65 -0.21
CA THR A 201 -1.27 11.25 -1.62
C THR A 201 -2.64 10.70 -2.01
N GLY A 202 -2.76 10.28 -3.27
CA GLY A 202 -3.95 9.61 -3.79
C GLY A 202 -5.01 10.55 -4.39
N PRO A 203 -5.83 10.05 -5.34
CA PRO A 203 -6.79 10.84 -6.11
C PRO A 203 -7.88 11.52 -5.29
N ARG A 204 -8.18 11.01 -4.09
CA ARG A 204 -9.31 11.47 -3.26
C ARG A 204 -8.87 12.36 -2.10
N ARG A 205 -7.59 12.74 -2.02
CA ARG A 205 -7.03 13.60 -0.97
C ARG A 205 -7.71 14.96 -0.79
N SER A 206 -8.44 15.45 -1.79
CA SER A 206 -9.27 16.66 -1.66
C SER A 206 -10.34 16.55 -0.57
N MET A 207 -10.72 15.33 -0.17
CA MET A 207 -11.57 15.07 0.99
C MET A 207 -10.98 15.67 2.28
N LEU A 208 -9.66 15.84 2.35
CA LEU A 208 -8.97 16.36 3.54
C LEU A 208 -8.86 17.89 3.55
N ALA A 209 -9.43 18.60 2.57
CA ALA A 209 -9.32 20.06 2.48
C ALA A 209 -9.89 20.81 3.70
N GLY A 210 -10.81 20.20 4.45
CA GLY A 210 -11.37 20.74 5.69
C GLY A 210 -10.74 20.20 6.97
N SER A 211 -9.59 19.51 6.88
CA SER A 211 -8.91 18.96 8.05
C SER A 211 -8.46 20.07 9.00
N SER A 212 -8.57 19.79 10.29
CA SER A 212 -8.02 20.64 11.36
C SER A 212 -6.50 20.52 11.51
N HIS A 213 -5.88 19.54 10.84
CA HIS A 213 -4.43 19.33 10.86
C HIS A 213 -3.76 19.93 9.61
N PRO A 214 -2.48 20.35 9.70
CA PRO A 214 -1.74 20.93 8.58
C PRO A 214 -1.27 19.84 7.59
N ILE A 215 -2.20 19.27 6.83
CA ILE A 215 -1.92 18.20 5.87
C ILE A 215 -1.30 18.78 4.59
N GLN A 216 -0.10 18.32 4.26
CA GLN A 216 0.59 18.66 3.01
C GLN A 216 0.21 17.68 1.91
N LEU A 217 0.05 18.16 0.67
CA LEU A 217 -0.18 17.29 -0.48
C LEU A 217 1.15 16.78 -1.04
N GLY A 218 1.29 15.46 -1.12
CA GLY A 218 2.46 14.76 -1.62
C GLY A 218 2.38 14.41 -3.10
N ALA A 219 3.54 14.30 -3.73
CA ALA A 219 3.66 13.78 -5.10
C ALA A 219 5.02 13.05 -5.23
N PRO A 220 5.18 11.90 -4.55
CA PRO A 220 6.43 11.15 -4.63
C PRO A 220 6.74 10.81 -6.10
N LEU A 221 7.98 11.07 -6.50
CA LEU A 221 8.45 11.00 -7.90
C LEU A 221 7.66 11.84 -8.91
N GLY A 222 7.05 12.93 -8.45
CA GLY A 222 6.38 13.91 -9.31
C GLY A 222 4.91 13.64 -9.61
N ASP A 223 4.38 12.47 -9.25
CA ASP A 223 2.95 12.17 -9.43
C ASP A 223 2.35 11.39 -8.26
N ASN A 224 1.41 12.04 -7.58
CA ASN A 224 0.60 11.43 -6.52
C ASN A 224 -0.21 10.19 -6.94
N MET A 225 -0.57 10.07 -8.22
CA MET A 225 -1.29 8.89 -8.73
C MET A 225 -0.38 7.67 -8.86
N MET A 226 0.94 7.90 -8.89
CA MET A 226 1.96 6.85 -8.99
C MET A 226 2.45 6.36 -7.63
N THR A 227 1.96 6.92 -6.51
CA THR A 227 2.45 6.62 -5.17
C THR A 227 2.59 5.12 -4.88
N GLY A 228 1.56 4.31 -5.19
CA GLY A 228 1.65 2.85 -5.03
C GLY A 228 2.73 2.20 -5.90
N THR A 229 2.87 2.64 -7.16
CA THR A 229 3.94 2.17 -8.06
C THR A 229 5.32 2.56 -7.54
N VAL A 230 5.47 3.77 -7.00
CA VAL A 230 6.71 4.25 -6.41
C VAL A 230 7.12 3.40 -5.21
N GLY A 231 6.21 3.11 -4.29
CA GLY A 231 6.55 2.27 -3.14
C GLY A 231 6.80 0.81 -3.52
N LEU A 232 6.11 0.29 -4.53
CA LEU A 232 6.41 -1.04 -5.07
C LEU A 232 7.82 -1.10 -5.69
N LEU A 233 8.20 -0.08 -6.44
CA LEU A 233 9.55 0.04 -6.99
C LEU A 233 10.60 0.10 -5.87
N GLU A 234 10.34 0.88 -4.83
CA GLU A 234 11.24 0.98 -3.67
C GLU A 234 11.39 -0.35 -2.91
N ALA A 235 10.29 -1.07 -2.71
CA ALA A 235 10.34 -2.39 -2.10
C ALA A 235 11.21 -3.36 -2.92
N ILE A 236 11.05 -3.36 -4.24
CA ILE A 236 11.87 -4.19 -5.15
C ILE A 236 13.33 -3.75 -5.11
N ARG A 237 13.60 -2.45 -5.15
CA ARG A 237 14.96 -1.88 -5.06
C ARG A 237 15.67 -2.37 -3.80
N ARG A 238 15.00 -2.31 -2.64
CA ARG A 238 15.53 -2.83 -1.36
C ARG A 238 15.76 -4.34 -1.41
N ARG A 239 14.82 -5.09 -1.98
CA ARG A 239 14.90 -6.56 -2.10
C ARG A 239 16.06 -7.03 -2.98
N GLU A 240 16.30 -6.33 -4.08
CA GLU A 240 17.37 -6.63 -5.04
C GLU A 240 18.72 -6.01 -4.66
N GLY A 241 18.75 -5.13 -3.63
CA GLY A 241 19.97 -4.43 -3.23
C GLY A 241 20.46 -3.41 -4.26
N TRP A 242 19.56 -2.85 -5.07
CA TRP A 242 19.89 -1.82 -6.03
C TRP A 242 20.28 -0.50 -5.32
N SER A 243 21.17 0.27 -5.94
CA SER A 243 21.50 1.62 -5.47
C SER A 243 20.23 2.46 -5.34
N GLU A 244 20.24 3.42 -4.40
CA GLU A 244 19.19 4.43 -4.38
C GLU A 244 19.04 5.03 -5.78
N ILE A 245 17.81 5.13 -6.23
CA ILE A 245 17.51 5.80 -7.48
C ILE A 245 17.51 7.28 -7.13
N PRO A 246 18.49 8.08 -7.63
CA PRO A 246 18.53 9.50 -7.32
C PRO A 246 17.29 10.18 -7.92
N TYR A 247 16.64 11.02 -7.14
CA TYR A 247 15.45 11.76 -7.55
C TYR A 247 15.68 13.24 -7.25
N ASP A 248 15.87 14.04 -8.31
CA ASP A 248 15.97 15.50 -8.29
C ASP A 248 14.60 16.18 -8.35
#